data_AF-A0A9D6WLF1-F1
#
_entry.id   AF-A0A9D6WLF1-F1
#
_cell.length_a   1.000
_cell.length_b   1.000
_cell.length_c   1.000
_cell.angle_alpha   90.00
_cell.angle_beta   90.00
_cell.angle_gamma   90.00
#
_symmetry.space_group_name_H-M   'P 1'
#
loop_
_entity.id
_entity.type
_entity.pdbx_description
1 polymer ?
#
loop_
_entity_poly.entity_id
_entity_poly.type
_entity_poly.pdbx_seq_one_letter_code
_entity_poly.pdbx_strand_id
1 'polypeptide(L)'
;MHPSHRRLETLVREVTHRHEQGALVQARENEIVVLARLEERQGIESARRLAENIRRKASAEYANDPLAIGIGRQSEALIGLRDSYREARQAQSMARRLAEPNPLYFGELNVYRLLFQLEDNPELSAFCDEVLGKLIEYDRDQGTDLVQTLASYFVHKGNLSQTAEAMFVHRNTLLYRVERIKEIGGLDLDNPETRFNIQLALRAHRLLSAREE
;
A
#
# COMPACT_ATOMS: atom_id res chain seq x y z
N MET A 1 -10.37 2.12 -22.39
CA MET A 1 -9.44 2.86 -23.28
C MET A 1 -8.45 3.57 -22.38
N HIS A 2 -7.15 3.29 -22.50
CA HIS A 2 -6.12 3.95 -21.70
C HIS A 2 -6.09 5.46 -22.02
N PRO A 3 -6.02 6.36 -21.02
CA PRO A 3 -5.89 7.78 -21.26
C PRO A 3 -4.58 8.06 -21.98
N SER A 4 -4.64 8.77 -23.11
CA SER A 4 -3.44 9.42 -23.63
C SER A 4 -2.92 10.38 -22.58
N HIS A 5 -1.60 10.45 -22.40
CA HIS A 5 -0.95 11.30 -21.41
C HIS A 5 -1.45 12.77 -21.44
N ARG A 6 -1.67 13.33 -22.64
CA ARG A 6 -2.22 14.69 -22.84
C ARG A 6 -3.64 14.88 -22.30
N ARG A 7 -4.50 13.86 -22.38
CA ARG A 7 -5.86 13.91 -21.82
C ARG A 7 -5.84 13.89 -20.31
N LEU A 8 -5.02 13.03 -19.72
CA LEU A 8 -4.87 12.96 -18.27
C LEU A 8 -4.31 14.29 -17.72
N GLU A 9 -3.32 14.89 -18.38
CA GLU A 9 -2.81 16.21 -18.03
C GLU A 9 -3.92 17.27 -18.08
N THR A 10 -4.75 17.26 -19.13
CA THR A 10 -5.87 18.20 -19.27
C THR A 10 -6.88 18.05 -18.14
N LEU A 11 -7.24 16.81 -17.78
CA LEU A 11 -8.14 16.51 -16.67
C LEU A 11 -7.57 17.04 -15.35
N VAL A 12 -6.30 16.74 -15.06
CA VAL A 12 -5.63 17.21 -13.84
C VAL A 12 -5.61 18.73 -13.81
N ARG A 13 -5.25 19.39 -14.91
CA ARG A 13 -5.27 20.86 -15.03
C ARG A 13 -6.65 21.44 -14.73
N GLU A 14 -7.72 20.85 -15.27
CA GLU A 14 -9.08 21.32 -15.02
C GLU A 14 -9.48 21.20 -13.53
N VAL A 15 -9.12 20.09 -12.88
CA VAL A 15 -9.40 19.90 -11.44
C VAL A 15 -8.56 20.89 -10.60
N THR A 16 -7.29 21.07 -10.93
CA THR A 16 -6.38 21.98 -10.21
C THR A 16 -6.71 23.46 -10.42
N HIS A 17 -7.28 23.87 -11.56
CA HIS A 17 -7.68 25.26 -11.78
C HIS A 17 -8.80 25.68 -10.82
N ARG A 18 -9.62 24.72 -10.35
CA ARG A 18 -10.65 24.96 -9.33
C ARG A 18 -10.09 24.93 -7.90
N HIS A 19 -8.79 24.73 -7.72
CA HIS A 19 -8.13 24.75 -6.42
C HIS A 19 -7.81 26.18 -6.01
N GLU A 20 -8.47 26.68 -4.97
CA GLU A 20 -8.48 28.10 -4.58
C GLU A 20 -7.08 28.67 -4.27
N GLN A 21 -6.16 27.85 -3.73
CA GLN A 21 -4.81 28.28 -3.34
C GLN A 21 -3.79 28.29 -4.50
N GLY A 22 -4.18 27.81 -5.68
CA GLY A 22 -3.30 27.63 -6.83
C GLY A 22 -2.47 26.33 -6.78
N ALA A 23 -2.17 25.80 -7.96
CA ALA A 23 -1.32 24.63 -8.12
C ALA A 23 -0.55 24.69 -9.45
N LEU A 24 0.67 24.17 -9.47
CA LEU A 24 1.44 23.95 -10.68
C LEU A 24 1.29 22.50 -11.11
N VAL A 25 1.02 22.29 -12.40
CA VAL A 25 0.88 20.97 -13.00
C VAL A 25 1.93 20.80 -14.09
N GLN A 26 2.69 19.72 -14.01
CA GLN A 26 3.67 19.35 -15.01
C GLN A 26 3.57 17.87 -15.37
N ALA A 27 3.39 17.60 -16.65
CA ALA A 27 3.47 16.26 -17.23
C ALA A 27 4.94 15.84 -17.43
N ARG A 28 5.23 14.57 -17.14
CA ARG A 28 6.49 13.86 -17.39
C ARG A 28 6.17 12.50 -18.01
N GLU A 29 7.08 11.89 -18.75
CA GLU A 29 6.80 10.72 -19.63
C GLU A 29 5.76 9.71 -19.10
N ASN A 30 5.85 9.31 -17.82
CA ASN A 30 4.94 8.35 -17.18
C ASN A 30 4.20 8.87 -15.94
N GLU A 31 4.20 10.18 -15.66
CA GLU A 31 3.57 10.72 -14.45
C GLU A 31 3.14 12.19 -14.61
N ILE A 32 2.14 12.60 -13.85
CA ILE A 32 1.77 14.02 -13.72
C ILE A 32 2.11 14.47 -12.31
N VAL A 33 2.89 15.53 -12.22
CA VAL A 33 3.30 16.13 -10.95
C VAL A 33 2.44 17.34 -10.67
N VAL A 34 1.86 17.38 -9.48
CA VAL A 34 1.08 18.52 -8.98
C VAL A 34 1.79 19.08 -7.75
N LEU A 35 2.19 20.35 -7.83
CA LEU A 35 2.66 21.13 -6.70
C LEU A 35 1.53 22.06 -6.27
N ALA A 36 0.83 21.69 -5.20
CA ALA A 36 -0.28 22.47 -4.69
C ALA A 36 0.16 23.27 -3.47
N ARG A 37 -0.26 24.54 -3.39
CA ARG A 37 -0.16 25.31 -2.15
C ARG A 37 -1.22 24.80 -1.18
N LEU A 38 -0.82 24.48 0.05
CA LEU A 38 -1.76 24.00 1.06
C LEU A 38 -2.45 25.18 1.76
N GLU A 39 -3.71 25.00 2.12
CA GLU A 39 -4.42 25.95 2.99
C GLU A 39 -3.84 25.87 4.41
N GLU A 40 -3.43 26.99 5.01
CA GLU A 40 -2.85 27.02 6.36
C GLU A 40 -3.73 26.34 7.42
N ARG A 41 -5.06 26.43 7.28
CA ARG A 41 -6.02 25.83 8.23
C ARG A 41 -6.30 24.34 7.98
N GLN A 42 -6.07 23.84 6.77
CA GLN A 42 -6.36 22.44 6.41
C GLN A 42 -5.10 21.58 6.25
N GLY A 43 -3.92 22.19 6.05
CA GLY A 43 -2.66 21.48 5.86
C GLY A 43 -2.78 20.39 4.78
N ILE A 44 -2.38 19.17 5.13
CA ILE A 44 -2.37 18.00 4.24
C ILE A 44 -3.77 17.59 3.74
N GLU A 45 -4.85 17.92 4.45
CA GLU A 45 -6.22 17.59 4.02
C GLU A 45 -6.61 18.27 2.71
N SER A 46 -6.06 19.46 2.45
CA SER A 46 -6.27 20.14 1.16
C SER A 46 -5.68 19.34 -0.01
N ALA A 47 -4.46 18.81 0.15
CA ALA A 47 -3.83 17.94 -0.83
C ALA A 47 -4.58 16.62 -1.02
N ARG A 48 -5.06 16.00 0.07
CA ARG A 48 -5.88 14.78 0.00
C ARG A 48 -7.16 15.00 -0.79
N ARG A 49 -7.87 16.09 -0.50
CA ARG A 49 -9.10 16.45 -1.20
C ARG A 49 -8.86 16.69 -2.69
N LEU A 50 -7.77 17.38 -3.03
CA LEU A 50 -7.36 17.59 -4.42
C LEU A 50 -7.06 16.26 -5.13
N ALA A 51 -6.26 15.40 -4.51
CA ALA A 51 -5.92 14.07 -5.03
C ALA A 51 -7.16 13.21 -5.24
N GLU A 52 -8.10 13.22 -4.28
CA GLU A 52 -9.35 12.47 -4.36
C GLU A 52 -10.27 12.99 -5.48
N ASN A 53 -10.33 14.31 -5.66
CA ASN A 53 -11.07 14.91 -6.78
C ASN A 53 -10.48 14.50 -8.14
N ILE A 54 -9.14 14.48 -8.25
CA ILE A 54 -8.44 14.00 -9.46
C ILE A 54 -8.78 12.53 -9.71
N ARG A 55 -8.63 11.68 -8.68
CA ARG A 55 -8.91 10.25 -8.76
C ARG A 55 -10.34 9.98 -9.20
N ARG A 56 -11.33 10.59 -8.54
CA ARG A 56 -12.75 10.41 -8.84
C ARG A 56 -13.08 10.78 -10.28
N LYS A 57 -12.54 11.90 -10.78
CA LYS A 57 -12.79 12.34 -12.16
C LYS A 57 -12.09 11.41 -13.17
N ALA A 58 -10.85 11.00 -12.89
CA ALA A 58 -10.14 10.05 -13.74
C ALA A 58 -10.86 8.69 -13.79
N SER A 59 -11.34 8.16 -12.66
CA SER A 59 -12.09 6.90 -12.62
C SER A 59 -13.42 6.95 -13.39
N ALA A 60 -14.08 8.12 -13.46
CA ALA A 60 -15.29 8.29 -14.25
C ALA A 60 -15.03 8.25 -15.76
N GLU A 61 -13.88 8.76 -16.22
CA GLU A 61 -13.50 8.78 -17.64
C GLU A 61 -12.74 7.52 -18.08
N TYR A 62 -12.00 6.88 -17.16
CA TYR A 62 -11.06 5.79 -17.43
C TYR A 62 -11.28 4.61 -16.45
N ALA A 63 -12.49 4.06 -16.44
CA ALA A 63 -12.89 3.01 -15.49
C ALA A 63 -11.98 1.76 -15.46
N ASN A 64 -11.31 1.44 -16.58
CA ASN A 64 -10.46 0.26 -16.72
C ASN A 64 -8.96 0.56 -16.52
N ASP A 65 -8.59 1.78 -16.13
CA ASP A 65 -7.20 2.19 -15.92
C ASP A 65 -7.08 3.04 -14.63
N PRO A 66 -7.04 2.39 -13.46
CA PRO A 66 -7.05 3.09 -12.19
C PRO A 66 -5.75 3.88 -11.98
N LEU A 67 -5.88 5.19 -11.83
CA LEU A 67 -4.76 6.10 -11.57
C LEU A 67 -4.21 5.91 -10.15
N ALA A 68 -2.94 5.54 -10.02
CA ALA A 68 -2.24 5.59 -8.73
C ALA A 68 -1.78 7.02 -8.41
N ILE A 69 -2.16 7.53 -7.23
CA ILE A 69 -1.79 8.87 -6.76
C ILE A 69 -1.05 8.76 -5.43
N GLY A 70 0.15 9.33 -5.37
CA GLY A 70 0.93 9.48 -4.15
C GLY A 70 1.06 10.93 -3.72
N ILE A 71 1.05 11.17 -2.40
CA ILE A 71 1.14 12.49 -1.79
C ILE A 71 2.40 12.52 -0.91
N GLY A 72 3.29 13.49 -1.13
CA GLY A 72 4.46 13.73 -0.29
C GLY A 72 4.13 14.53 0.97
N ARG A 73 5.05 14.60 1.93
CA ARG A 73 4.88 15.50 3.09
C ARG A 73 4.89 16.97 2.68
N GLN A 74 4.19 17.79 3.45
CA GLN A 74 4.22 19.24 3.27
C GLN A 74 5.62 19.79 3.53
N SER A 75 5.96 20.86 2.82
CA SER A 75 7.20 21.59 3.03
C SER A 75 6.93 23.08 3.06
N GLU A 76 7.58 23.78 3.99
CA GLU A 76 7.50 25.25 4.14
C GLU A 76 8.52 25.98 3.24
N ALA A 77 9.47 25.25 2.65
CA ALA A 77 10.55 25.82 1.86
C ALA A 77 10.67 25.12 0.49
N LEU A 78 11.03 25.90 -0.54
CA LEU A 78 11.23 25.37 -1.90
C LEU A 78 12.23 24.22 -1.96
N ILE A 79 13.25 24.23 -1.11
CA ILE A 79 14.27 23.18 -1.06
C ILE A 79 13.69 21.81 -0.66
N GLY A 80 12.64 21.78 0.16
CA GLY A 80 11.98 20.55 0.60
C GLY A 80 10.98 19.99 -0.42
N LEU A 81 10.70 20.70 -1.52
CA LEU A 81 9.87 20.17 -2.61
C LEU A 81 10.51 18.94 -3.28
N ARG A 82 11.84 18.88 -3.31
CA ARG A 82 12.56 17.71 -3.82
C ARG A 82 12.23 16.46 -3.00
N ASP A 83 12.27 16.57 -1.67
CA ASP A 83 11.96 15.46 -0.78
C ASP A 83 10.48 15.09 -0.84
N SER A 84 9.59 16.10 -0.83
CA SER A 84 8.15 15.89 -0.99
C SER A 84 7.82 15.16 -2.30
N TYR A 85 8.46 15.52 -3.41
CA TYR A 85 8.29 14.84 -4.69
C TYR A 85 8.80 13.39 -4.64
N ARG A 86 9.98 13.14 -4.06
CA ARG A 86 10.50 11.76 -3.89
C ARG A 86 9.53 10.91 -3.07
N GLU A 87 9.01 11.45 -1.98
CA GLU A 87 8.04 10.81 -1.10
C GLU A 87 6.71 10.52 -1.81
N ALA A 88 6.20 11.48 -2.60
CA ALA A 88 5.01 11.30 -3.41
C ALA A 88 5.17 10.14 -4.40
N ARG A 89 6.34 10.02 -5.04
CA ARG A 89 6.63 8.89 -5.94
C ARG A 89 6.71 7.55 -5.23
N GLN A 90 7.31 7.51 -4.04
CA GLN A 90 7.32 6.28 -3.22
C GLN A 90 5.89 5.86 -2.85
N ALA A 91 5.07 6.80 -2.39
CA ALA A 91 3.66 6.54 -2.07
C ALA A 91 2.86 6.13 -3.32
N GLN A 92 3.10 6.74 -4.48
CA GLN A 92 2.46 6.37 -5.74
C GLN A 92 2.85 4.95 -6.16
N SER A 93 4.14 4.62 -6.09
CA SER A 93 4.63 3.28 -6.42
C SER A 93 3.98 2.22 -5.53
N MET A 94 3.81 2.51 -4.23
CA MET A 94 3.10 1.63 -3.31
C MET A 94 1.61 1.52 -3.62
N ALA A 95 0.95 2.63 -3.93
CA ALA A 95 -0.46 2.63 -4.33
C ALA A 95 -0.69 1.78 -5.60
N ARG A 96 0.28 1.77 -6.53
CA ARG A 96 0.25 0.93 -7.73
C ARG A 96 0.45 -0.55 -7.41
N ARG A 97 1.46 -0.87 -6.59
CA ARG A 97 1.91 -2.24 -6.30
C ARG A 97 1.00 -2.98 -5.33
N LEU A 98 0.51 -2.31 -4.29
CA LEU A 98 -0.19 -2.96 -3.18
C LEU A 98 -1.72 -2.89 -3.30
N ALA A 99 -2.24 -2.29 -4.36
CA ALA A 99 -3.65 -2.22 -4.72
C ALA A 99 -4.62 -1.81 -3.59
N GLU A 100 -4.19 -0.98 -2.63
CA GLU A 100 -4.97 -0.14 -1.69
C GLU A 100 -4.06 0.45 -0.57
N PRO A 101 -4.36 1.63 0.05
CA PRO A 101 -5.30 2.69 -0.32
C PRO A 101 -4.73 3.66 -1.39
N ASN A 102 -5.62 4.38 -2.09
CA ASN A 102 -5.28 5.37 -3.13
C ASN A 102 -6.32 6.50 -3.15
N PRO A 103 -5.95 7.79 -3.00
CA PRO A 103 -4.60 8.34 -2.92
C PRO A 103 -3.84 7.93 -1.66
N LEU A 104 -2.53 7.72 -1.78
CA LEU A 104 -1.69 7.30 -0.66
C LEU A 104 -0.80 8.46 -0.17
N TYR A 105 -0.92 8.81 1.10
CA TYR A 105 -0.03 9.79 1.72
C TYR A 105 1.22 9.11 2.24
N PHE A 106 2.40 9.61 1.85
CA PHE A 106 3.68 9.14 2.36
C PHE A 106 3.70 9.14 3.89
N GLY A 107 3.05 10.14 4.52
CA GLY A 107 2.76 10.26 5.94
C GLY A 107 2.30 8.99 6.65
N GLU A 108 1.53 8.17 5.95
CA GLU A 108 0.79 7.02 6.50
C GLU A 108 1.43 5.68 6.15
N LEU A 109 2.54 5.68 5.43
CA LEU A 109 3.24 4.44 5.06
C LEU A 109 3.84 3.71 6.27
N ASN A 110 4.07 4.40 7.40
CA ASN A 110 4.57 3.81 8.64
C ASN A 110 5.80 2.88 8.38
N VAL A 111 5.74 1.63 8.83
CA VAL A 111 6.81 0.63 8.68
C VAL A 111 7.17 0.35 7.22
N TYR A 112 6.24 0.51 6.27
CA TYR A 112 6.54 0.31 4.85
C TYR A 112 7.60 1.26 4.33
N ARG A 113 7.79 2.45 4.93
CA ARG A 113 8.89 3.35 4.55
C ARG A 113 10.26 2.72 4.78
N LEU A 114 10.40 1.98 5.88
CA LEU A 114 11.63 1.28 6.24
C LEU A 114 11.81 0.07 5.33
N LEU A 115 10.74 -0.70 5.12
CA LEU A 115 10.76 -1.87 4.23
C LEU A 115 11.13 -1.48 2.79
N PHE A 116 10.64 -0.34 2.29
CA PHE A 116 10.96 0.15 0.96
C PHE A 116 12.44 0.49 0.80
N GLN A 117 13.09 0.99 1.84
CA GLN A 117 14.55 1.23 1.81
C GLN A 117 15.36 -0.07 1.78
N LEU A 118 14.74 -1.17 2.21
CA LEU A 118 15.33 -2.51 2.26
C LEU A 118 14.85 -3.41 1.11
N GLU A 119 14.06 -2.91 0.17
CA GLU A 119 13.39 -3.77 -0.83
C GLU A 119 14.37 -4.47 -1.79
N ASP A 120 15.55 -3.86 -2.00
CA ASP A 120 16.66 -4.44 -2.76
C ASP A 120 17.72 -5.08 -1.86
N ASN A 121 17.52 -5.08 -0.55
CA ASN A 121 18.44 -5.72 0.40
C ASN A 121 18.08 -7.21 0.53
N PRO A 122 18.99 -8.14 0.23
CA PRO A 122 18.72 -9.58 0.30
C PRO A 122 18.33 -10.05 1.71
N GLU A 123 18.74 -9.33 2.76
CA GLU A 123 18.38 -9.63 4.15
C GLU A 123 16.87 -9.56 4.38
N LEU A 124 16.15 -8.69 3.64
CA LEU A 124 14.70 -8.60 3.76
C LEU A 124 14.01 -9.87 3.27
N SER A 125 14.48 -10.44 2.16
CA SER A 125 13.98 -11.72 1.65
C SER A 125 14.35 -12.86 2.60
N ALA A 126 15.60 -12.89 3.07
CA ALA A 126 16.06 -13.92 4.02
C ALA A 126 15.22 -13.94 5.30
N PHE A 127 14.91 -12.77 5.86
CA PHE A 127 14.02 -12.64 7.01
C PHE A 127 12.59 -13.13 6.71
N CYS A 128 12.04 -12.78 5.53
CA CYS A 128 10.74 -13.31 5.10
C CYS A 128 10.74 -14.83 5.00
N ASP A 129 11.79 -15.42 4.42
CA ASP A 129 11.92 -16.86 4.23
C ASP A 129 12.12 -17.59 5.58
N GLU A 130 12.86 -17.01 6.51
CA GLU A 130 13.02 -17.56 7.87
C GLU A 130 11.68 -17.64 8.61
N VAL A 131 10.86 -16.59 8.52
CA VAL A 131 9.62 -16.48 9.29
C VAL A 131 8.42 -17.16 8.60
N LEU A 132 8.30 -17.03 7.28
CA LEU A 132 7.13 -17.46 6.50
C LEU A 132 7.44 -18.53 5.46
N GLY A 133 8.72 -18.81 5.16
CA GLY A 133 9.12 -19.66 4.03
C GLY A 133 8.45 -21.04 4.03
N LYS A 134 8.39 -21.72 5.19
CA LYS A 134 7.70 -23.02 5.31
C LYS A 134 6.21 -22.94 4.98
N LEU A 135 5.54 -21.84 5.34
CA LEU A 135 4.12 -21.64 5.02
C LEU A 135 3.93 -21.33 3.54
N ILE A 136 4.81 -20.51 2.97
CA ILE A 136 4.80 -20.15 1.54
C ILE A 136 5.03 -21.40 0.67
N GLU A 137 6.01 -22.24 1.03
CA GLU A 137 6.28 -23.51 0.35
C GLU A 137 5.08 -24.46 0.46
N TYR A 138 4.49 -24.58 1.65
CA TYR A 138 3.33 -25.43 1.84
C TYR A 138 2.12 -24.95 1.04
N ASP A 139 1.83 -23.65 1.03
CA ASP A 139 0.76 -23.06 0.22
C ASP A 139 0.96 -23.34 -1.27
N ARG A 140 2.20 -23.23 -1.77
CA ARG A 140 2.55 -23.55 -3.15
C ARG A 140 2.35 -25.03 -3.48
N ASP A 141 2.81 -25.93 -2.61
CA ASP A 141 2.80 -27.38 -2.86
C ASP A 141 1.42 -28.01 -2.68
N GLN A 142 0.61 -27.48 -1.76
CA GLN A 142 -0.70 -28.04 -1.38
C GLN A 142 -1.88 -27.23 -1.91
N GLY A 143 -1.63 -26.09 -2.56
CA GLY A 143 -2.69 -25.20 -3.05
C GLY A 143 -3.55 -24.63 -1.92
N THR A 144 -2.92 -24.29 -0.79
CA THR A 144 -3.60 -23.71 0.38
C THR A 144 -3.37 -22.20 0.48
N ASP A 145 -4.08 -21.55 1.41
CA ASP A 145 -3.99 -20.10 1.66
C ASP A 145 -3.62 -19.79 3.13
N LEU A 146 -2.66 -20.49 3.71
CA LEU A 146 -2.28 -20.36 5.11
C LEU A 146 -1.61 -19.00 5.40
N VAL A 147 -0.76 -18.48 4.51
CA VAL A 147 -0.15 -17.15 4.66
C VAL A 147 -1.23 -16.07 4.68
N GLN A 148 -2.22 -16.16 3.77
CA GLN A 148 -3.36 -15.25 3.74
C GLN A 148 -4.27 -15.42 4.97
N THR A 149 -4.46 -16.66 5.43
CA THR A 149 -5.19 -16.94 6.67
C THR A 149 -4.52 -16.25 7.87
N LEU A 150 -3.19 -16.33 7.96
CA LEU A 150 -2.40 -15.70 9.02
C LEU A 150 -2.49 -14.18 8.97
N ALA A 151 -2.42 -13.59 7.76
CA ALA A 151 -2.62 -12.16 7.57
C ALA A 151 -4.00 -11.70 8.08
N SER A 152 -5.07 -12.40 7.67
CA SER A 152 -6.44 -12.10 8.11
C SER A 152 -6.60 -12.28 9.62
N TYR A 153 -6.00 -13.32 10.20
CA TYR A 153 -6.00 -13.59 11.64
C TYR A 153 -5.43 -12.40 12.43
N PHE A 154 -4.31 -11.81 11.98
CA PHE A 154 -3.72 -10.63 12.64
C PHE A 154 -4.56 -9.36 12.43
N VAL A 155 -5.14 -9.15 11.25
CA VAL A 155 -6.06 -8.02 11.01
C VAL A 155 -7.23 -8.03 12.00
N HIS A 156 -7.76 -9.22 12.29
CA HIS A 156 -8.87 -9.42 13.24
C HIS A 156 -8.39 -9.72 14.67
N LYS A 157 -7.17 -9.30 15.02
CA LYS A 157 -6.61 -9.37 16.39
C LYS A 157 -6.59 -10.78 16.99
N GLY A 158 -6.54 -11.80 16.14
CA GLY A 158 -6.58 -13.22 16.51
C GLY A 158 -7.97 -13.77 16.81
N ASN A 159 -9.04 -13.00 16.54
CA ASN A 159 -10.41 -13.47 16.74
C ASN A 159 -10.80 -14.45 15.63
N LEU A 160 -10.92 -15.74 15.97
CA LEU A 160 -11.27 -16.80 15.02
C LEU A 160 -12.63 -16.58 14.35
N SER A 161 -13.64 -16.07 15.07
CA SER A 161 -14.97 -15.89 14.49
C SER A 161 -14.98 -14.77 13.46
N GLN A 162 -14.38 -13.61 13.79
CA GLN A 162 -14.28 -12.47 12.88
C GLN A 162 -13.40 -12.77 11.67
N THR A 163 -12.28 -13.49 11.88
CA THR A 163 -11.41 -13.92 10.79
C THR A 163 -12.13 -14.88 9.85
N ALA A 164 -12.89 -15.83 10.40
CA ALA A 164 -13.62 -16.82 9.60
C ALA A 164 -14.72 -16.16 8.76
N GLU A 165 -15.45 -15.20 9.35
CA GLU A 165 -16.43 -14.37 8.66
C GLU A 165 -15.80 -13.57 7.51
N ALA A 166 -14.70 -12.85 7.77
CA ALA A 166 -13.99 -12.06 6.76
C ALA A 166 -13.42 -12.92 5.61
N MET A 167 -13.09 -14.18 5.89
CA MET A 167 -12.58 -15.14 4.90
C MET A 167 -13.68 -16.01 4.28
N PHE A 168 -14.94 -15.83 4.66
CA PHE A 168 -16.07 -16.64 4.19
C PHE A 168 -15.88 -18.16 4.41
N VAL A 169 -15.27 -18.55 5.53
CA VAL A 169 -15.06 -19.94 5.92
C VAL A 169 -15.75 -20.26 7.25
N HIS A 170 -16.00 -21.55 7.51
CA HIS A 170 -16.52 -21.96 8.80
C HIS A 170 -15.45 -21.81 9.91
N ARG A 171 -15.86 -21.42 11.12
CA ARG A 171 -14.95 -21.21 12.26
C ARG A 171 -14.06 -22.44 12.55
N ASN A 172 -14.60 -23.66 12.44
CA ASN A 172 -13.82 -24.88 12.66
C ASN A 172 -12.73 -25.07 11.59
N THR A 173 -13.01 -24.72 10.34
CA THR A 173 -12.02 -24.75 9.26
C THR A 173 -10.90 -23.76 9.54
N LEU A 174 -11.24 -22.56 10.02
CA LEU A 174 -10.23 -21.58 10.41
C LEU A 174 -9.38 -22.06 11.59
N LEU A 175 -10.01 -22.64 12.63
CA LEU A 175 -9.30 -23.21 13.76
C LEU A 175 -8.27 -24.24 13.29
N TYR A 176 -8.69 -25.17 12.41
CA TYR A 176 -7.78 -26.14 11.81
C TYR A 176 -6.62 -25.47 11.05
N ARG A 177 -6.89 -24.45 10.23
CA ARG A 177 -5.83 -23.71 9.52
C ARG A 177 -4.86 -23.03 10.47
N VAL A 178 -5.33 -22.44 11.57
CA VAL A 178 -4.48 -21.80 12.58
C VAL A 178 -3.59 -22.81 13.30
N GLU A 179 -4.12 -23.97 13.69
CA GLU A 179 -3.30 -25.04 14.26
C GLU A 179 -2.27 -25.54 13.25
N ARG A 180 -2.67 -25.70 11.98
CA ARG A 180 -1.76 -26.10 10.92
C ARG A 180 -0.64 -25.09 10.66
N ILE A 181 -0.93 -23.79 10.76
CA ILE A 181 0.07 -22.71 10.68
C ILE A 181 1.11 -22.85 11.80
N LYS A 182 0.67 -23.10 13.04
CA LYS A 182 1.58 -23.30 14.18
C LYS A 182 2.48 -24.51 13.97
N GLU A 183 1.91 -25.63 13.53
CA GLU A 183 2.64 -26.87 13.28
C GLU A 183 3.69 -26.74 12.18
N ILE A 184 3.30 -26.24 11.00
CA ILE A 184 4.19 -26.14 9.83
C ILE A 184 5.26 -25.07 10.06
N GLY A 185 4.85 -23.90 10.53
CA GLY A 185 5.75 -22.77 10.75
C GLY A 185 6.64 -22.95 11.98
N GLY A 186 6.27 -23.83 12.92
CA GLY A 186 6.90 -23.87 14.24
C GLY A 186 6.69 -22.56 15.01
N LEU A 187 5.53 -21.92 14.81
CA LEU A 187 5.25 -20.56 15.30
C LEU A 187 4.44 -20.60 16.59
N ASP A 188 4.95 -19.94 17.62
CA ASP A 188 4.18 -19.63 18.83
C ASP A 188 3.41 -18.31 18.64
N LEU A 189 2.11 -18.42 18.35
CA LEU A 189 1.24 -17.26 18.14
C LEU A 189 0.84 -16.55 19.45
N ASP A 190 1.19 -17.08 20.62
CA ASP A 190 0.97 -16.42 21.91
C ASP A 190 2.20 -15.60 22.33
N ASN A 191 3.38 -15.86 21.77
CA ASN A 191 4.60 -15.09 22.00
C ASN A 191 4.56 -13.72 21.28
N PRO A 192 4.71 -12.60 22.01
CA PRO A 192 4.66 -11.25 21.41
C PRO A 192 5.73 -10.99 20.34
N GLU A 193 6.94 -11.50 20.53
CA GLU A 193 8.06 -11.31 19.60
C GLU A 193 7.83 -12.08 18.30
N THR A 194 7.40 -13.35 18.42
CA THR A 194 7.01 -14.15 17.25
C THR A 194 5.88 -13.47 16.47
N ARG A 195 4.86 -12.96 17.16
CA ARG A 195 3.75 -12.22 16.52
C ARG A 195 4.22 -10.96 15.82
N PHE A 196 5.21 -10.24 16.36
CA PHE A 196 5.79 -9.07 15.72
C PHE A 196 6.54 -9.47 14.45
N ASN A 197 7.42 -10.48 14.54
CA ASN A 197 8.19 -10.99 13.41
C ASN A 197 7.29 -11.45 12.27
N ILE A 198 6.23 -12.20 12.58
CA ILE A 198 5.24 -12.62 11.57
C ILE A 198 4.56 -11.40 10.92
N GLN A 199 4.10 -10.43 11.71
CA GLN A 199 3.44 -9.24 11.17
C GLN A 199 4.36 -8.39 10.30
N LEU A 200 5.65 -8.32 10.61
CA LEU A 200 6.66 -7.66 9.80
C LEU A 200 6.92 -8.44 8.51
N ALA A 201 7.13 -9.76 8.63
CA ALA A 201 7.36 -10.66 7.50
C ALA A 201 6.18 -10.67 6.53
N LEU A 202 4.93 -10.62 7.01
CA LEU A 202 3.73 -10.53 6.15
C LEU A 202 3.72 -9.24 5.31
N ARG A 203 4.13 -8.11 5.90
CA ARG A 203 4.21 -6.83 5.18
C ARG A 203 5.35 -6.82 4.18
N ALA A 204 6.50 -7.36 4.57
CA ALA A 204 7.66 -7.50 3.70
C ALA A 204 7.37 -8.45 2.54
N HIS A 205 6.74 -9.61 2.80
CA HIS A 205 6.30 -10.54 1.77
C HIS A 205 5.34 -9.86 0.78
N ARG A 206 4.33 -9.14 1.27
CA ARG A 206 3.41 -8.38 0.40
C ARG A 206 4.15 -7.36 -0.48
N LEU A 207 5.16 -6.67 0.06
CA LEU A 207 5.98 -5.73 -0.71
C LEU A 207 6.82 -6.43 -1.79
N LEU A 208 7.45 -7.55 -1.45
CA LEU A 208 8.29 -8.34 -2.35
C LEU A 208 7.47 -8.99 -3.47
N SER A 209 6.33 -9.62 -3.15
CA SER A 209 5.46 -10.23 -4.17
C SER A 209 4.91 -9.19 -5.15
N ALA A 210 4.59 -7.99 -4.67
CA ALA A 210 4.12 -6.89 -5.51
C ALA A 210 5.21 -6.23 -6.37
N ARG A 211 6.44 -6.76 -6.38
CA ARG A 211 7.51 -6.38 -7.33
C ARG A 211 7.50 -7.26 -8.58
N GLU A 212 6.99 -8.49 -8.46
CA GLU A 212 7.06 -9.51 -9.51
C GLU A 212 5.89 -9.40 -10.52
N GLU A 213 4.87 -8.59 -10.20
CA GLU A 213 3.72 -8.22 -11.05
C GLU A 213 3.94 -6.91 -11.83
#